data_AF-A0A7X1ZIJ7-F1
#
_entry.id   AF-A0A7X1ZIJ7-F1
#
_cell.length_a   1.000
_cell.length_b   1.000
_cell.length_c   1.000
_cell.angle_alpha   90.00
_cell.angle_beta   90.00
_cell.angle_gamma   90.00
#
_symmetry.space_group_name_H-M   'P 1'
#
loop_
_entity.id
_entity.type
_entity.pdbx_description
1 polymer ?
#
loop_
_entity_poly.entity_id
_entity_poly.type
_entity_poly.pdbx_seq_one_letter_code
_entity_poly.pdbx_strand_id
1 'polypeptide(L)'
;MPVEIQLHQNLDAVKREIADFSDRQVPFAIRLALNATAVDGRDRVRDEMTRVFDSPTRFTLNSLFVRFAGRDVPEASVNIKDFAPKGTPAFKYLAPQIAGGERRTKRFERALQAAGVLPSGMLAVPGSRADLDAHGNMKGGQITKILSSLRASSDPYQNRGAGPGRRTRRADRYFAGQFNGGPDGIWQVKNDHALPIMLFVDRARYRPRLHFAELVHDTVDTRFGDHFAAALRRAHATARD
;
A
#
# COMPACT_ATOMS: atom_id res chain seq x y z
N MET A 1 21.48 55.54 -46.95
CA MET A 1 20.80 56.24 -45.85
C MET A 1 20.43 55.21 -44.80
N PRO A 2 20.81 55.36 -43.52
CA PRO A 2 20.40 54.42 -42.48
C PRO A 2 18.93 54.65 -42.11
N VAL A 3 18.20 53.57 -41.86
CA VAL A 3 16.83 53.59 -41.32
C VAL A 3 16.93 53.31 -39.82
N GLU A 4 16.62 54.29 -38.99
CA GLU A 4 16.50 54.11 -37.54
C GLU A 4 15.15 53.47 -37.21
N ILE A 5 15.19 52.29 -36.57
CA ILE A 5 13.99 51.64 -36.01
C ILE A 5 13.82 52.15 -34.58
N GLN A 6 12.88 53.07 -34.35
CA GLN A 6 12.57 53.56 -33.01
C GLN A 6 11.48 52.70 -32.33
N LEU A 7 11.88 51.92 -31.33
CA LEU A 7 11.09 50.91 -30.63
C LEU A 7 10.67 51.37 -29.22
N HIS A 8 10.18 52.59 -29.04
CA HIS A 8 9.96 53.12 -27.68
C HIS A 8 8.57 52.80 -27.12
N GLN A 9 7.50 52.87 -27.91
CA GLN A 9 6.13 52.71 -27.40
C GLN A 9 5.64 51.25 -27.32
N ASN A 10 6.21 50.33 -28.11
CA ASN A 10 5.85 48.91 -28.04
C ASN A 10 6.59 48.15 -26.94
N LEU A 11 7.77 48.61 -26.51
CA LEU A 11 8.61 47.86 -25.59
C LEU A 11 7.97 47.75 -24.20
N ASP A 12 7.29 48.80 -23.73
CA ASP A 12 6.65 48.78 -22.42
C ASP A 12 5.36 47.94 -22.38
N ALA A 13 4.65 47.83 -23.51
CA ALA A 13 3.52 46.90 -23.64
C ALA A 13 4.01 45.45 -23.64
N VAL A 14 5.06 45.15 -24.42
CA VAL A 14 5.68 43.81 -24.46
C VAL A 14 6.25 43.42 -23.09
N LYS A 15 6.91 44.34 -22.37
CA LYS A 15 7.39 44.08 -21.00
C LYS A 15 6.26 43.74 -20.04
N ARG A 16 5.12 44.44 -20.11
CA ARG A 16 3.94 44.16 -19.28
C ARG A 16 3.35 42.79 -19.59
N GLU A 17 3.24 42.45 -20.86
CA GLU A 17 2.72 41.14 -21.30
C GLU A 17 3.63 39.98 -20.86
N ILE A 18 4.95 40.15 -20.97
CA ILE A 18 5.93 39.18 -20.46
C ILE A 18 5.82 39.04 -18.93
N ALA A 19 5.66 40.16 -18.21
CA ALA A 19 5.51 40.14 -16.75
C ALA A 19 4.23 39.43 -16.33
N ASP A 20 3.08 39.75 -16.94
CA ASP A 20 1.80 39.10 -16.64
C ASP A 20 1.81 37.60 -16.97
N PHE A 21 2.46 37.22 -18.09
CA PHE A 21 2.66 35.82 -18.44
C PHE A 21 3.53 35.10 -17.41
N SER A 22 4.65 35.72 -17.02
CA SER A 22 5.55 35.19 -15.98
C SER A 22 4.83 35.01 -14.65
N ASP A 23 4.03 35.99 -14.22
CA ASP A 23 3.41 36.00 -12.90
C ASP A 23 2.20 35.06 -12.80
N ARG A 24 1.50 34.80 -13.91
CA ARG A 24 0.26 34.00 -13.91
C ARG A 24 0.39 32.66 -14.62
N GLN A 25 0.95 32.65 -15.82
CA GLN A 25 0.94 31.47 -16.70
C GLN A 25 2.04 30.49 -16.33
N VAL A 26 3.22 30.97 -15.90
CA VAL A 26 4.32 30.08 -15.46
C VAL A 26 3.94 29.29 -14.21
N PRO A 27 3.44 29.88 -13.10
CA PRO A 27 3.01 29.10 -11.93
C PRO A 27 1.88 28.12 -12.25
N PHE A 28 0.95 28.52 -13.12
CA PHE A 28 -0.12 27.64 -13.60
C PHE A 28 0.45 26.43 -14.36
N ALA A 29 1.40 26.65 -15.27
CA ALA A 29 2.07 25.61 -16.03
C ALA A 29 2.89 24.68 -15.13
N ILE A 30 3.63 25.22 -14.15
CA ILE A 30 4.38 24.44 -13.15
C ILE A 30 3.42 23.49 -12.41
N ARG A 31 2.30 24.00 -11.91
CA ARG A 31 1.31 23.19 -11.19
C ARG A 31 0.74 22.06 -12.04
N LEU A 32 0.41 22.34 -13.32
CA LEU A 32 -0.05 21.31 -14.25
C LEU A 32 1.03 20.24 -14.48
N ALA A 33 2.28 20.67 -14.66
CA ALA A 33 3.40 19.78 -14.89
C ALA A 33 3.68 18.88 -13.68
N LEU A 34 3.69 19.44 -12.47
CA LEU A 34 3.83 18.70 -11.22
C LEU A 34 2.74 17.64 -11.06
N ASN A 35 1.49 18.02 -11.33
CA ASN A 35 0.34 17.11 -11.21
C ASN A 35 0.42 15.95 -12.22
N ALA A 36 0.77 16.24 -13.48
CA ALA A 36 0.95 15.22 -14.50
C ALA A 36 2.12 14.27 -14.16
N THR A 37 3.25 14.83 -13.76
CA THR A 37 4.45 14.06 -13.36
C THR A 37 4.15 13.16 -12.15
N ALA A 38 3.40 13.65 -11.16
CA ALA A 38 3.01 12.84 -10.00
C ALA A 38 2.05 11.70 -10.38
N VAL A 39 1.17 11.90 -11.37
CA VAL A 39 0.32 10.82 -11.90
C VAL A 39 1.16 9.75 -12.57
N ASP A 40 2.11 10.14 -13.43
CA ASP A 40 3.03 9.19 -14.06
C ASP A 40 3.86 8.44 -13.01
N GLY A 41 4.35 9.13 -11.98
CA GLY A 41 5.11 8.52 -10.89
C GLY A 41 4.27 7.50 -10.11
N ARG A 42 3.00 7.82 -9.80
CA ARG A 42 2.06 6.89 -9.18
C ARG A 42 1.86 5.64 -10.05
N ASP A 43 1.65 5.81 -11.34
CA ASP A 43 1.36 4.71 -12.25
C ASP A 43 2.58 3.82 -12.47
N ARG A 44 3.78 4.42 -12.57
CA ARG A 44 5.04 3.68 -12.59
C ARG A 44 5.24 2.84 -11.33
N VAL A 45 5.00 3.41 -10.15
CA VAL A 45 5.09 2.66 -8.89
C VAL A 45 4.04 1.54 -8.86
N ARG A 46 2.81 1.80 -9.32
CA ARG A 46 1.76 0.80 -9.42
C ARG A 46 2.17 -0.37 -10.30
N ASP A 47 2.84 -0.10 -11.42
CA ASP A 47 3.32 -1.13 -12.34
C ASP A 47 4.53 -1.87 -11.77
N GLU A 48 5.39 -1.22 -10.98
CA GLU A 48 6.42 -1.94 -10.24
C GLU A 48 5.80 -2.90 -9.23
N MET A 49 4.76 -2.48 -8.51
CA MET A 49 4.06 -3.34 -7.55
C MET A 49 3.50 -4.61 -8.20
N THR A 50 3.07 -4.59 -9.47
CA THR A 50 2.61 -5.79 -10.17
C THR A 50 3.75 -6.72 -10.59
N ARG A 51 4.97 -6.19 -10.73
CA ARG A 51 6.17 -6.97 -11.05
C ARG A 51 6.82 -7.59 -9.81
N VAL A 52 6.94 -6.82 -8.73
CA VAL A 52 7.71 -7.25 -7.54
C VAL A 52 6.88 -8.02 -6.52
N PHE A 53 5.55 -7.88 -6.53
CA PHE A 53 4.68 -8.61 -5.61
C PHE A 53 4.03 -9.80 -6.29
N ASP A 54 3.89 -10.89 -5.54
CA ASP A 54 3.10 -12.04 -5.98
C ASP A 54 1.62 -11.75 -5.77
N SER A 55 0.85 -11.76 -6.86
CA SER A 55 -0.61 -11.70 -6.87
C SER A 55 -1.22 -10.55 -6.03
N PRO A 56 -0.73 -9.30 -6.14
CA PRO A 56 -1.18 -8.19 -5.29
C PRO A 56 -2.68 -7.91 -5.44
N THR A 57 -3.35 -7.65 -4.32
CA THR A 57 -4.79 -7.34 -4.34
C THR A 57 -5.06 -5.99 -5.02
N ARG A 58 -6.25 -5.82 -5.60
CA ARG A 58 -6.69 -4.50 -6.12
C ARG A 58 -6.67 -3.41 -5.03
N PHE A 59 -6.98 -3.78 -3.79
CA PHE A 59 -6.91 -2.87 -2.65
C PHE A 59 -5.48 -2.36 -2.43
N THR A 60 -4.49 -3.24 -2.56
CA THR A 60 -3.06 -2.89 -2.46
C THR A 60 -2.62 -2.01 -3.63
N LEU A 61 -2.95 -2.36 -4.87
CA LEU A 61 -2.59 -1.56 -6.05
C LEU A 61 -3.24 -0.16 -6.04
N ASN A 62 -4.50 -0.07 -5.61
CA ASN A 62 -5.25 1.19 -5.53
C ASN A 62 -4.98 1.96 -4.22
N SER A 63 -3.95 1.56 -3.47
CA SER A 63 -3.55 2.26 -2.25
C SER A 63 -2.69 3.49 -2.52
N LEU A 64 -2.11 3.58 -3.72
CA LEU A 64 -1.35 4.74 -4.18
C LEU A 64 -2.29 5.90 -4.52
N PHE A 65 -1.90 7.12 -4.16
CA PHE A 65 -2.63 8.32 -4.52
C PHE A 65 -1.70 9.51 -4.71
N VAL A 66 -2.18 10.50 -5.46
CA VAL A 66 -1.48 11.77 -5.66
C VAL A 66 -2.13 12.83 -4.79
N ARG A 67 -1.32 13.54 -4.01
CA ARG A 67 -1.69 14.85 -3.46
C ARG A 67 -1.29 15.88 -4.51
N PHE A 68 -2.28 16.50 -5.15
CA PHE A 68 -2.05 17.44 -6.23
C PHE A 68 -1.57 18.80 -5.69
N ALA A 69 -0.72 19.46 -6.49
CA ALA A 69 -0.26 20.82 -6.28
C ALA A 69 -1.44 21.80 -6.35
N GLY A 70 -1.56 22.64 -5.32
CA GLY A 70 -2.54 23.71 -5.20
C GLY A 70 -2.06 25.01 -5.83
N ARG A 71 -2.88 26.07 -5.72
CA ARG A 71 -2.46 27.42 -6.14
C ARG A 71 -1.44 28.00 -5.16
N ASP A 72 -1.67 27.81 -3.87
CA ASP A 72 -0.83 28.40 -2.81
C ASP A 72 0.37 27.51 -2.45
N VAL A 73 0.28 26.20 -2.73
CA VAL A 73 1.32 25.22 -2.45
C VAL A 73 1.64 24.45 -3.74
N PRO A 74 2.68 24.85 -4.49
CA PRO A 74 3.07 24.23 -5.76
C PRO A 74 3.87 22.94 -5.51
N GLU A 75 3.30 22.02 -4.72
CA GLU A 75 3.93 20.74 -4.39
C GLU A 75 2.95 19.60 -4.67
N ALA A 76 3.38 18.65 -5.49
CA ALA A 76 2.66 17.40 -5.71
C ALA A 76 3.45 16.24 -5.10
N SER A 77 2.76 15.26 -4.51
CA SER A 77 3.42 14.08 -3.93
C SER A 77 2.65 12.80 -4.20
N VAL A 78 3.39 11.72 -4.42
CA VAL A 78 2.87 10.35 -4.52
C VAL A 78 2.91 9.71 -3.14
N ASN A 79 1.77 9.23 -2.66
CA ASN A 79 1.59 8.75 -1.29
C ASN A 79 0.89 7.39 -1.26
N ILE A 80 0.97 6.74 -0.11
CA ILE A 80 0.31 5.45 0.18
C ILE A 80 -0.73 5.67 1.27
N LYS A 81 -1.95 5.15 1.07
CA LYS A 81 -3.04 5.27 2.05
C LYS A 81 -2.64 4.69 3.42
N ASP A 82 -2.70 5.55 4.43
CA ASP A 82 -2.43 5.26 5.84
C ASP A 82 -3.71 4.99 6.67
N PHE A 83 -4.87 5.29 6.08
CA PHE A 83 -6.20 5.00 6.60
C PHE A 83 -6.96 3.98 5.75
N ALA A 84 -7.79 3.15 6.41
CA ALA A 84 -8.73 2.24 5.77
C ALA A 84 -9.96 2.06 6.69
N PRO A 85 -11.19 2.29 6.20
CA PRO A 85 -12.42 2.11 7.00
C PRO A 85 -12.60 0.67 7.50
N LYS A 86 -12.13 -0.30 6.72
CA LYS A 86 -12.14 -1.72 7.06
C LYS A 86 -10.78 -2.33 6.73
N GLY A 87 -10.34 -3.28 7.56
CA GLY A 87 -9.09 -3.99 7.36
C GLY A 87 -7.85 -3.24 7.85
N THR A 88 -6.71 -3.53 7.23
CA THR A 88 -5.42 -2.92 7.58
C THR A 88 -5.03 -1.90 6.51
N PRO A 89 -4.73 -0.65 6.88
CA PRO A 89 -4.23 0.35 5.94
C PRO A 89 -2.99 -0.12 5.19
N ALA A 90 -2.88 0.27 3.92
CA ALA A 90 -1.84 -0.22 3.02
C ALA A 90 -0.43 0.13 3.49
N PHE A 91 -0.24 1.36 3.98
CA PHE A 91 1.04 1.81 4.52
C PHE A 91 1.60 0.85 5.59
N LYS A 92 0.75 0.25 6.43
CA LYS A 92 1.21 -0.63 7.53
C LYS A 92 1.87 -1.92 7.06
N TYR A 93 1.53 -2.42 5.87
CA TYR A 93 2.12 -3.65 5.33
C TYR A 93 3.04 -3.39 4.14
N LEU A 94 2.93 -2.26 3.46
CA LEU A 94 3.85 -1.84 2.40
C LEU A 94 5.13 -1.18 2.93
N ALA A 95 5.09 -0.51 4.08
CA ALA A 95 6.27 0.12 4.68
C ALA A 95 7.52 -0.81 4.74
N PRO A 96 7.44 -2.06 5.25
CA PRO A 96 8.60 -2.94 5.27
C PRO A 96 9.03 -3.44 3.87
N GLN A 97 8.17 -3.36 2.85
CA GLN A 97 8.56 -3.64 1.46
C GLN A 97 9.33 -2.49 0.83
N ILE A 98 9.20 -1.28 1.38
CA ILE A 98 9.85 -0.06 0.88
C ILE A 98 11.14 0.22 1.66
N ALA A 99 11.05 0.30 2.98
CA ALA A 99 12.18 0.63 3.85
C ALA A 99 12.95 -0.62 4.34
N GLY A 100 12.43 -1.83 4.11
CA GLY A 100 12.93 -3.04 4.76
C GLY A 100 12.51 -3.14 6.23
N GLY A 101 13.10 -4.09 6.94
CA GLY A 101 12.91 -4.29 8.38
C GLY A 101 11.86 -5.34 8.73
N GLU A 102 11.26 -5.23 9.92
CA GLU A 102 10.33 -6.23 10.43
C GLU A 102 8.87 -5.96 10.03
N ARG A 103 8.16 -7.02 9.65
CA ARG A 103 6.70 -6.93 9.45
C ARG A 103 6.00 -6.86 10.80
N ARG A 104 5.06 -5.93 10.93
CA ARG A 104 4.19 -5.83 12.11
C ARG A 104 3.32 -7.08 12.28
N THR A 105 3.14 -7.52 13.51
CA THR A 105 2.24 -8.63 13.86
C THR A 105 0.78 -8.34 13.47
N LYS A 106 0.13 -9.29 12.80
CA LYS A 106 -1.30 -9.21 12.41
C LYS A 106 -2.18 -9.25 13.65
N ARG A 107 -3.44 -8.81 13.51
CA ARG A 107 -4.41 -8.81 14.62
C ARG A 107 -4.65 -10.21 15.19
N PHE A 108 -4.81 -11.23 14.34
CA PHE A 108 -5.03 -12.60 14.81
C PHE A 108 -3.79 -13.22 15.45
N GLU A 109 -2.59 -12.91 14.93
CA GLU A 109 -1.32 -13.35 15.55
C GLU A 109 -1.20 -12.78 16.96
N ARG A 110 -1.55 -11.50 17.17
CA ARG A 110 -1.60 -10.91 18.52
C ARG A 110 -2.61 -11.60 19.43
N ALA A 111 -3.75 -12.01 18.90
CA ALA A 111 -4.76 -12.73 19.67
C ALA A 111 -4.28 -14.14 20.08
N LEU A 112 -3.60 -14.85 19.17
CA LEU A 112 -2.95 -16.13 19.47
C LEU A 112 -1.82 -15.97 20.50
N GLN A 113 -1.03 -14.90 20.42
CA GLN A 113 0.00 -14.58 21.43
C GLN A 113 -0.61 -14.32 22.80
N ALA A 114 -1.68 -13.53 22.87
CA ALA A 114 -2.38 -13.24 24.12
C ALA A 114 -2.98 -14.49 24.77
N ALA A 115 -3.39 -15.47 23.95
CA ALA A 115 -3.89 -16.77 24.41
C ALA A 115 -2.78 -17.78 24.76
N GLY A 116 -1.50 -17.41 24.66
CA GLY A 116 -0.37 -18.31 24.88
C GLY A 116 -0.21 -19.41 23.82
N VAL A 117 -0.90 -19.29 22.68
CA VAL A 117 -0.88 -20.26 21.59
C VAL A 117 0.30 -20.03 20.65
N LEU A 118 0.54 -18.78 20.27
CA LEU A 118 1.67 -18.40 19.41
C LEU A 118 2.77 -17.81 20.31
N PRO A 119 4.00 -18.37 20.32
CA PRO A 119 5.10 -17.79 21.07
C PRO A 119 5.36 -16.32 20.72
N SER A 120 5.75 -15.53 21.72
CA SER A 120 6.17 -14.15 21.48
C SER A 120 7.39 -14.13 20.56
N GLY A 121 7.39 -13.24 19.59
CA GLY A 121 8.47 -13.15 18.59
C GLY A 121 8.28 -14.04 17.37
N MET A 122 7.35 -15.01 17.37
CA MET A 122 7.02 -15.82 16.19
C MET A 122 5.86 -15.24 15.36
N LEU A 123 5.76 -15.71 14.12
CA LEU A 123 4.71 -15.41 13.15
C LEU A 123 3.96 -16.69 12.76
N ALA A 124 2.70 -16.53 12.34
CA ALA A 124 1.90 -17.63 11.83
C ALA A 124 1.78 -17.53 10.30
N VAL A 125 2.37 -18.50 9.59
CA VAL A 125 2.29 -18.59 8.13
C VAL A 125 1.31 -19.68 7.69
N PRO A 126 0.66 -19.56 6.53
CA PRO A 126 -0.26 -20.58 6.07
C PRO A 126 0.44 -21.93 5.84
N GLY A 127 -0.15 -23.00 6.37
CA GLY A 127 0.26 -24.38 6.08
C GLY A 127 -0.34 -24.89 4.77
N SER A 128 0.06 -26.10 4.36
CA SER A 128 -0.39 -26.70 3.08
C SER A 128 -1.89 -26.95 2.98
N ARG A 129 -2.61 -26.93 4.10
CA ARG A 129 -4.07 -27.13 4.18
C ARG A 129 -4.81 -25.87 4.62
N ALA A 130 -4.15 -24.71 4.59
CA ALA A 130 -4.81 -23.42 4.77
C ALA A 130 -5.80 -23.14 3.64
N ASP A 131 -6.97 -22.58 3.98
CA ASP A 131 -7.93 -22.12 2.98
C ASP A 131 -7.48 -20.76 2.47
N LEU A 132 -6.81 -20.73 1.32
CA LEU A 132 -6.34 -19.51 0.68
C LEU A 132 -7.39 -18.93 -0.27
N ASP A 133 -7.37 -17.60 -0.43
CA ASP A 133 -8.04 -16.91 -1.53
C ASP A 133 -7.17 -16.88 -2.79
N ALA A 134 -7.69 -16.29 -3.87
CA ALA A 134 -6.98 -16.17 -5.15
C ALA A 134 -5.69 -15.32 -5.06
N HIS A 135 -5.47 -14.62 -3.95
CA HIS A 135 -4.29 -13.79 -3.69
C HIS A 135 -3.34 -14.44 -2.66
N GLY A 136 -3.54 -15.71 -2.32
CA GLY A 136 -2.70 -16.43 -1.35
C GLY A 136 -2.92 -16.02 0.12
N ASN A 137 -3.96 -15.23 0.41
CA ASN A 137 -4.28 -14.85 1.80
C ASN A 137 -5.21 -15.90 2.42
N MET A 138 -5.01 -16.20 3.71
CA MET A 138 -5.95 -17.06 4.43
C MET A 138 -7.33 -16.41 4.54
N LYS A 139 -8.37 -17.18 4.26
CA LYS A 139 -9.76 -16.74 4.39
C LYS A 139 -10.06 -16.34 5.83
N GLY A 140 -10.62 -15.13 6.01
CA GLY A 140 -10.96 -14.59 7.34
C GLY A 140 -11.87 -15.52 8.16
N GLY A 141 -12.80 -16.22 7.51
CA GLY A 141 -13.67 -17.20 8.18
C GLY A 141 -12.91 -18.39 8.78
N GLN A 142 -11.81 -18.85 8.16
CA GLN A 142 -10.98 -19.91 8.72
C GLN A 142 -10.21 -19.39 9.94
N ILE A 143 -9.64 -18.19 9.85
CA ILE A 143 -8.97 -17.51 10.98
C ILE A 143 -9.92 -17.37 12.17
N THR A 144 -11.15 -16.89 11.96
CA THR A 144 -12.15 -16.78 13.03
C THR A 144 -12.50 -18.14 13.64
N LYS A 145 -12.64 -19.20 12.83
CA LYS A 145 -12.88 -20.57 13.32
C LYS A 145 -11.72 -21.09 14.18
N ILE A 146 -10.48 -20.82 13.77
CA ILE A 146 -9.27 -21.18 14.52
C ILE A 146 -9.25 -20.46 15.87
N LEU A 147 -9.38 -19.13 15.87
CA LEU A 147 -9.38 -18.33 17.11
C LEU A 147 -10.47 -18.80 18.07
N SER A 148 -11.68 -19.02 17.56
CA SER A 148 -12.82 -19.50 18.34
C SER A 148 -12.59 -20.91 18.91
N SER A 149 -11.98 -21.82 18.13
CA SER A 149 -11.67 -23.19 18.58
C SER A 149 -10.58 -23.22 19.64
N LEU A 150 -9.60 -22.33 19.55
CA LEU A 150 -8.45 -22.24 20.46
C LEU A 150 -8.71 -21.32 21.65
N ARG A 151 -9.95 -20.82 21.81
CA ARG A 151 -10.34 -19.82 22.83
C ARG A 151 -9.48 -18.54 22.80
N ALA A 152 -8.96 -18.19 21.63
CA ALA A 152 -8.09 -17.07 21.38
C ALA A 152 -8.82 -15.87 20.72
N SER A 153 -10.15 -15.90 20.63
CA SER A 153 -10.91 -14.73 20.15
C SER A 153 -10.72 -13.54 21.11
N SER A 154 -10.59 -12.34 20.55
CA SER A 154 -10.59 -11.09 21.33
C SER A 154 -11.94 -10.80 21.99
N ASP A 155 -13.01 -11.35 21.45
CA ASP A 155 -14.35 -11.34 22.04
C ASP A 155 -14.63 -12.73 22.65
N PRO A 156 -14.67 -12.86 24.00
CA PRO A 156 -14.90 -14.13 24.67
C PRO A 156 -16.21 -14.82 24.27
N TYR A 157 -17.26 -14.06 23.94
CA TYR A 157 -18.57 -14.61 23.53
C TYR A 157 -18.52 -15.30 22.17
N GLN A 158 -17.49 -15.03 21.37
CA GLN A 158 -17.27 -15.67 20.07
C GLN A 158 -16.47 -16.98 20.17
N ASN A 159 -15.92 -17.34 21.33
CA ASN A 159 -15.19 -18.59 21.52
C ASN A 159 -16.13 -19.80 21.55
N ARG A 160 -15.72 -20.91 20.91
CA ARG A 160 -16.51 -22.16 20.93
C ARG A 160 -16.62 -22.67 22.36
N GLY A 161 -17.85 -22.97 22.78
CA GLY A 161 -18.16 -23.49 24.12
C GLY A 161 -18.35 -22.43 25.19
N ALA A 162 -18.40 -21.13 24.85
CA ALA A 162 -18.72 -20.06 25.80
C ALA A 162 -20.23 -19.93 26.16
N GLY A 163 -21.11 -20.74 25.54
CA GLY A 163 -22.55 -20.75 25.81
C GLY A 163 -23.07 -22.15 26.21
N PRO A 164 -24.14 -22.24 27.04
CA PRO A 164 -24.72 -23.52 27.44
C PRO A 164 -25.22 -24.31 26.21
N GLY A 165 -24.89 -25.61 26.12
CA GLY A 165 -25.46 -26.53 25.11
C GLY A 165 -24.67 -26.72 23.81
N ARG A 166 -23.61 -25.96 23.52
CA ARG A 166 -22.80 -26.16 22.29
C ARG A 166 -21.74 -27.26 22.46
N ARG A 167 -22.12 -28.52 22.20
CA ARG A 167 -21.17 -29.65 22.04
C ARG A 167 -20.44 -29.56 20.69
N THR A 168 -19.10 -29.53 20.72
CA THR A 168 -18.25 -29.57 19.52
C THR A 168 -18.00 -31.02 19.08
N ARG A 169 -18.18 -31.33 17.79
CA ARG A 169 -17.73 -32.61 17.21
C ARG A 169 -16.20 -32.65 17.24
N ARG A 170 -15.63 -33.78 17.70
CA ARG A 170 -14.18 -33.97 17.91
C ARG A 170 -13.38 -33.88 16.61
N ALA A 171 -13.99 -34.26 15.49
CA ALA A 171 -13.38 -34.35 14.15
C ALA A 171 -13.23 -33.03 13.38
N ASP A 172 -13.59 -31.88 13.97
CA ASP A 172 -13.44 -30.53 13.37
C ASP A 172 -12.72 -29.56 14.32
N ARG A 173 -11.84 -30.10 15.15
CA ARG A 173 -11.10 -29.34 16.17
C ARG A 173 -9.75 -28.88 15.64
N TYR A 174 -9.43 -27.64 15.96
CA TYR A 174 -8.08 -27.12 15.84
C TYR A 174 -7.33 -27.33 17.15
N PHE A 175 -6.05 -27.69 17.08
CA PHE A 175 -5.14 -27.68 18.21
C PHE A 175 -3.83 -26.99 17.82
N ALA A 176 -3.08 -26.52 18.81
CA ALA A 176 -1.77 -25.92 18.63
C ALA A 176 -0.67 -26.80 19.24
N GLY A 177 0.51 -26.81 18.62
CA GLY A 177 1.68 -27.57 19.05
C GLY A 177 2.32 -28.33 17.89
N GLN A 178 3.09 -29.35 18.21
CA GLN A 178 3.72 -30.24 17.24
C GLN A 178 2.83 -31.46 16.95
N PHE A 179 2.94 -31.98 15.73
CA PHE A 179 2.29 -33.25 15.35
C PHE A 179 3.29 -34.14 14.64
N ASN A 180 3.43 -35.39 15.11
CA ASN A 180 4.35 -36.40 14.56
C ASN A 180 5.80 -35.88 14.34
N GLY A 181 6.35 -35.12 15.30
CA GLY A 181 7.69 -34.54 15.19
C GLY A 181 7.82 -33.41 14.17
N GLY A 182 6.70 -32.92 13.61
CA GLY A 182 6.66 -31.77 12.72
C GLY A 182 6.84 -30.43 13.45
N PRO A 183 6.93 -29.32 12.69
CA PRO A 183 7.10 -27.98 13.25
C PRO A 183 5.92 -27.57 14.14
N ASP A 184 6.18 -26.63 15.05
CA ASP A 184 5.12 -25.99 15.82
C ASP A 184 4.12 -25.26 14.92
N GLY A 185 2.84 -25.40 15.23
CA GLY A 185 1.80 -24.79 14.41
C GLY A 185 0.40 -25.04 14.94
N ILE A 186 -0.57 -24.66 14.11
CA ILE A 186 -2.00 -24.94 14.31
C ILE A 186 -2.41 -25.99 13.30
N TRP A 187 -2.99 -27.06 13.82
CA TRP A 187 -3.38 -28.24 13.08
C TRP A 187 -4.89 -28.44 13.18
N GLN A 188 -5.50 -28.93 12.11
CA GLN A 188 -6.89 -29.39 12.12
C GLN A 188 -6.92 -30.90 12.20
N VAL A 189 -7.59 -31.44 13.22
CA VAL A 189 -7.89 -32.88 13.29
C VAL A 189 -8.93 -33.21 12.24
N LYS A 190 -8.66 -34.20 11.40
CA LYS A 190 -9.61 -34.78 10.46
C LYS A 190 -9.42 -36.29 10.45
N ASN A 191 -10.40 -37.02 10.98
CA ASN A 191 -10.26 -38.45 11.31
C ASN A 191 -9.03 -38.67 12.20
N ASP A 192 -8.17 -39.65 11.88
CA ASP A 192 -6.94 -39.96 12.60
C ASP A 192 -5.70 -39.19 12.09
N HIS A 193 -5.92 -38.14 11.29
CA HIS A 193 -4.85 -37.29 10.75
C HIS A 193 -4.95 -35.85 11.27
N ALA A 194 -3.80 -35.18 11.37
CA ALA A 194 -3.73 -33.76 11.60
C ALA A 194 -3.18 -33.04 10.36
N LEU A 195 -3.93 -32.05 9.90
CA LEU A 195 -3.61 -31.27 8.71
C LEU A 195 -3.00 -29.93 9.12
N PRO A 196 -1.83 -29.52 8.58
CA PRO A 196 -1.19 -28.26 8.96
C PRO A 196 -1.93 -27.07 8.35
N ILE A 197 -2.47 -26.20 9.21
CA ILE A 197 -3.26 -25.03 8.81
C ILE A 197 -2.46 -23.75 8.95
N MET A 198 -1.71 -23.61 10.04
CA MET A 198 -0.71 -22.56 10.20
C MET A 198 0.56 -23.17 10.77
N LEU A 199 1.72 -22.67 10.35
CA LEU A 199 3.01 -23.03 10.93
C LEU A 199 3.58 -21.81 11.65
N PHE A 200 4.24 -22.05 12.78
CA PHE A 200 4.90 -21.02 13.55
C PHE A 200 6.35 -20.93 13.09
N VAL A 201 6.76 -19.72 12.73
CA VAL A 201 8.10 -19.44 12.20
C VAL A 201 8.68 -18.22 12.90
N ASP A 202 10.00 -18.15 12.97
CA ASP A 202 10.68 -16.96 13.42
C ASP A 202 10.40 -15.76 12.51
N ARG A 203 10.51 -14.55 13.05
CA ARG A 203 10.34 -13.33 12.26
C ARG A 203 11.38 -13.27 11.15
N ALA A 204 10.89 -13.12 9.92
CA ALA A 204 11.73 -12.76 8.79
C ALA A 204 12.01 -11.24 8.79
N ARG A 205 13.27 -10.87 8.50
CA ARG A 205 13.64 -9.49 8.14
C ARG A 205 13.43 -9.30 6.65
N TYR A 206 12.60 -8.33 6.30
CA TYR A 206 12.32 -7.98 4.90
C TYR A 206 13.43 -7.10 4.37
N ARG A 207 13.85 -7.39 3.13
CA ARG A 207 14.67 -6.49 2.32
C ARG A 207 13.73 -5.56 1.53
N PRO A 208 14.14 -4.31 1.25
CA PRO A 208 13.44 -3.47 0.30
C PRO A 208 13.23 -4.22 -1.03
N ARG A 209 11.99 -4.19 -1.53
CA ARG A 209 11.59 -4.75 -2.83
C ARG A 209 10.91 -3.71 -3.72
N LEU A 210 10.33 -2.68 -3.12
CA LEU A 210 9.68 -1.58 -3.82
C LEU A 210 10.50 -0.32 -3.62
N HIS A 211 11.30 0.03 -4.62
CA HIS A 211 12.15 1.22 -4.65
C HIS A 211 11.33 2.50 -4.87
N PHE A 212 10.39 2.76 -3.97
CA PHE A 212 9.32 3.76 -4.15
C PHE A 212 9.87 5.16 -4.46
N ALA A 213 10.81 5.66 -3.65
CA ALA A 213 11.35 7.01 -3.81
C ALA A 213 12.17 7.14 -5.11
N GLU A 214 13.01 6.16 -5.40
CA GLU A 214 13.83 6.13 -6.62
C GLU A 214 12.96 6.16 -7.88
N LEU A 215 11.88 5.37 -7.93
CA LEU A 215 10.96 5.36 -9.07
C LEU A 215 10.25 6.69 -9.28
N VAL A 216 9.86 7.36 -8.19
CA VAL A 216 9.21 8.67 -8.28
C VAL A 216 10.22 9.73 -8.72
N HIS A 217 11.43 9.75 -8.14
CA HIS A 217 12.48 10.70 -8.52
C HIS A 217 12.88 10.54 -9.99
N ASP A 218 13.15 9.31 -10.44
CA ASP A 218 13.51 9.06 -11.84
C ASP A 218 12.36 9.47 -12.79
N THR A 219 11.10 9.38 -12.36
CA THR A 219 9.98 9.88 -13.15
C THR A 219 9.95 11.41 -13.21
N VAL A 220 10.30 12.10 -12.13
CA VAL A 220 10.45 13.56 -12.13
C VAL A 220 11.54 13.98 -13.10
N ASP A 221 12.71 13.37 -13.01
CA ASP A 221 13.87 13.71 -13.84
C ASP A 221 13.60 13.47 -15.33
N THR A 222 12.85 12.42 -15.66
CA THR A 222 12.60 12.03 -17.07
C THR A 222 11.34 12.63 -17.68
N ARG A 223 10.32 12.98 -16.90
CA ARG A 223 9.00 13.41 -17.42
C ARG A 223 8.65 14.87 -17.16
N PHE A 224 9.24 15.50 -16.14
CA PHE A 224 8.82 16.84 -15.74
C PHE A 224 9.01 17.87 -16.86
N GLY A 225 10.15 17.84 -17.56
CA GLY A 225 10.45 18.78 -18.65
C GLY A 225 9.42 18.72 -19.78
N ASP A 226 9.04 17.51 -20.20
CA ASP A 226 8.03 17.29 -21.25
C ASP A 226 6.65 17.81 -20.81
N HIS A 227 6.25 17.47 -19.58
CA HIS A 227 5.00 17.94 -18.99
C HIS A 227 4.97 19.45 -18.84
N PHE A 228 6.09 20.06 -18.45
CA PHE A 228 6.22 21.50 -18.31
C PHE A 228 6.13 22.22 -19.66
N ALA A 229 6.83 21.72 -20.69
CA ALA A 229 6.72 22.26 -22.04
C ALA A 229 5.28 22.15 -22.58
N ALA A 230 4.60 21.03 -22.35
CA ALA A 230 3.20 20.86 -22.73
C ALA A 230 2.26 21.81 -21.94
N ALA A 231 2.50 21.97 -20.65
CA ALA A 231 1.73 22.85 -19.78
C ALA A 231 1.92 24.33 -20.13
N LEU A 232 3.13 24.76 -20.49
CA LEU A 232 3.41 26.13 -20.96
C LEU A 232 2.67 26.45 -22.26
N ARG A 233 2.70 25.54 -23.24
CA ARG A 233 1.93 25.69 -24.49
C ARG A 233 0.43 25.83 -24.20
N ARG A 234 -0.09 25.03 -23.26
CA ARG A 234 -1.49 25.12 -22.84
C ARG A 234 -1.78 26.45 -22.16
N ALA A 235 -0.93 26.88 -21.23
CA ALA A 235 -1.10 28.13 -20.49
C ALA A 235 -1.16 29.33 -21.45
N HIS A 236 -0.25 29.38 -22.43
CA HIS A 236 -0.27 30.38 -23.50
C HIS A 236 -1.56 30.34 -24.33
N ALA A 237 -2.02 29.16 -24.76
CA ALA A 237 -3.24 29.03 -25.54
C ALA A 237 -4.52 29.38 -24.77
N THR A 238 -4.50 29.31 -23.43
CA THR A 238 -5.64 29.59 -22.56
C THR A 238 -5.57 30.96 -21.87
N ALA A 239 -4.51 31.73 -22.10
CA ALA A 239 -4.43 33.11 -21.67
C ALA A 239 -5.55 33.88 -22.40
N ARG A 240 -6.60 34.24 -21.66
CA ARG A 240 -7.59 35.22 -22.10
C ARG A 240 -7.22 36.54 -21.44
N ASP A 241 -7.31 37.60 -22.24
CA ASP A 241 -7.16 39.00 -21.84
C ASP A 241 -7.93 39.35 -20.55
#